data_AF-A0A2M7QX28-F1
#
_entry.id   AF-A0A2M7QX28-F1
#
_cell.length_a   1.000
_cell.length_b   1.000
_cell.length_c   1.000
_cell.angle_alpha   90.00
_cell.angle_beta   90.00
_cell.angle_gamma   90.00
#
_symmetry.space_group_name_H-M   'P 1'
#
loop_
_entity.id
_entity.type
_entity.pdbx_description
1 polymer ?
#
loop_
_entity_poly.entity_id
_entity_poly.type
_entity_poly.pdbx_seq_one_letter_code
_entity_poly.pdbx_strand_id
1 'polypeptide(L)' 'MGCCNDNDQTNKDKCKGDHTCGQGCCQDKNDYYTCSMHPEIHEDEPGKCPKCGGMDLVLKSSE' A
#
# COMPACT_ATOMS: atom_id res chain seq x y z
N MET A 1 -1.30 30.96 -6.10
CA MET A 1 -1.54 29.87 -7.07
C MET A 1 -0.23 29.64 -7.80
N GLY A 2 0.59 28.73 -7.29
CA GLY A 2 1.89 28.42 -7.90
C GLY A 2 2.24 26.99 -7.51
N CYS A 3 2.31 26.11 -8.50
CA CYS A 3 2.77 24.75 -8.32
C CYS A 3 4.30 24.77 -8.46
N CYS A 4 5.00 24.21 -7.48
CA CYS A 4 6.45 24.00 -7.54
C CYS A 4 6.78 23.09 -8.73
N ASN A 5 7.83 23.45 -9.46
CA ASN A 5 8.35 22.71 -10.60
C ASN A 5 9.70 22.12 -10.20
N ASP A 6 9.69 20.94 -9.62
CA ASP A 6 10.90 20.21 -9.26
C ASP A 6 11.01 18.96 -10.14
N ASN A 7 11.83 19.09 -11.18
CA ASN A 7 12.33 18.01 -12.01
C ASN A 7 13.59 17.44 -11.32
N ASP A 8 13.40 16.64 -10.27
CA ASP A 8 14.45 15.77 -9.71
C ASP A 8 13.80 14.51 -9.14
N GLN A 9 13.95 13.40 -9.87
CA GLN A 9 13.35 12.12 -9.53
C GLN A 9 14.26 11.24 -8.65
N THR A 10 15.28 11.78 -7.97
CA THR A 10 16.32 10.92 -7.34
C THR A 10 16.49 11.05 -5.84
N ASN A 11 15.52 11.57 -5.10
CA ASN A 11 15.52 11.32 -3.66
C ASN A 11 14.13 11.16 -3.06
N LYS A 12 13.64 9.91 -3.12
CA LYS A 12 12.36 9.45 -2.57
C LYS A 12 12.35 9.38 -1.04
N ASP A 13 13.43 9.78 -0.36
CA ASP A 13 13.60 9.58 1.09
C ASP A 13 13.24 10.80 1.95
N LYS A 14 12.68 11.88 1.38
CA LYS A 14 12.32 13.10 2.14
C LYS A 14 10.85 13.22 2.55
N CYS A 15 10.02 12.23 2.24
CA CYS A 15 8.61 12.17 2.68
C CYS A 15 8.50 11.51 4.06
N LYS A 16 9.08 12.12 5.10
CA LYS A 16 8.88 11.72 6.50
C LYS A 16 8.42 12.93 7.30
N GLY A 17 7.14 13.26 7.16
CA GLY A 17 6.50 14.35 7.88
C GLY A 17 5.06 14.52 7.44
N ASP A 18 4.16 14.29 8.40
CA ASP A 18 2.71 14.41 8.38
C ASP A 18 2.15 15.51 7.41
N HIS A 19 1.52 15.08 6.31
CA HIS A 19 0.50 15.77 5.47
C HIS A 19 0.98 17.00 4.61
N THR A 20 0.51 17.39 3.41
CA THR A 20 -0.63 17.14 2.48
C THR A 20 -0.24 17.76 1.10
N CYS A 21 -0.53 17.15 -0.07
CA CYS A 21 -0.68 17.95 -1.32
C CYS A 21 -1.69 17.41 -2.36
N GLY A 22 -2.86 18.06 -2.40
CA GLY A 22 -3.47 18.61 -3.62
C GLY A 22 -3.94 17.65 -4.72
N GLN A 23 -3.05 17.19 -5.59
CA GLN A 23 -3.38 16.30 -6.70
C GLN A 23 -2.10 15.62 -7.21
N GLY A 24 -1.92 14.36 -6.83
CA GLY A 24 -1.21 13.33 -7.59
C GLY A 24 0.32 13.34 -7.57
N CYS A 25 0.95 12.65 -6.60
CA CYS A 25 2.18 11.85 -6.82
C CYS A 25 2.71 11.12 -5.56
N CYS A 26 1.90 10.26 -4.94
CA CYS A 26 2.41 9.09 -4.23
C CYS A 26 1.25 8.12 -4.07
N GLN A 27 1.17 7.18 -5.00
CA GLN A 27 0.24 6.05 -4.87
C GLN A 27 0.81 5.15 -3.80
N ASP A 28 0.33 5.33 -2.56
CA ASP A 28 0.35 4.28 -1.55
C ASP A 28 -0.57 3.17 -2.04
N LYS A 29 -0.01 2.28 -2.87
CA LYS A 29 -0.65 0.99 -3.15
C LYS A 29 -0.65 0.22 -1.85
N ASN A 30 -1.74 0.32 -1.11
CA ASN A 30 -1.94 -0.49 0.08
C ASN A 30 -2.42 -1.88 -0.38
N ASP A 31 -1.46 -2.65 -0.88
CA ASP A 31 -1.63 -4.05 -1.26
C ASP A 31 -1.62 -4.89 0.02
N TYR A 32 -2.73 -5.59 0.29
CA TYR A 32 -2.88 -6.46 1.45
C TYR A 32 -3.28 -7.86 1.00
N TYR A 33 -2.82 -8.86 1.70
CA TYR A 33 -3.12 -10.26 1.47
C TYR A 33 -4.29 -10.67 2.35
N THR A 34 -5.31 -11.26 1.75
CA THR A 34 -6.49 -11.73 2.48
C THR A 34 -6.86 -13.15 2.07
N CYS A 35 -7.56 -13.84 2.96
CA CYS A 35 -8.08 -15.16 2.65
C CYS A 35 -9.47 -15.06 2.00
N SER A 36 -9.71 -15.83 0.93
CA SER A 36 -11.03 -15.97 0.30
C SER A 36 -12.17 -16.46 1.23
N MET A 37 -11.86 -17.26 2.25
CA MET A 37 -12.82 -17.75 3.26
C MET A 37 -12.84 -16.92 4.55
N HIS A 38 -11.74 -16.23 4.87
CA HIS A 38 -11.59 -15.39 6.05
C HIS A 38 -11.18 -13.98 5.61
N PRO A 39 -12.13 -13.20 5.05
CA PRO A 39 -11.88 -11.83 4.61
C PRO A 39 -11.58 -10.86 5.78
N GLU A 40 -11.72 -11.32 7.02
CA GLU A 40 -11.32 -10.60 8.24
C GLU A 40 -9.79 -10.57 8.45
N ILE A 41 -9.04 -11.38 7.70
CA ILE A 41 -7.58 -11.47 7.80
C ILE A 41 -6.98 -10.56 6.73
N HIS A 42 -6.20 -9.58 7.17
CA HIS A 42 -5.43 -8.70 6.30
C HIS A 42 -3.98 -8.77 6.76
N GLU A 43 -3.11 -9.21 5.86
CA GLU A 43 -1.67 -9.30 6.10
C GLU A 43 -0.94 -8.46 5.08
N ASP A 44 0.14 -7.80 5.47
CA ASP A 44 0.96 -7.02 4.53
C ASP A 44 1.92 -7.91 3.72
N GLU A 45 2.05 -9.18 4.09
CA GLU A 45 2.99 -10.13 3.49
C GLU A 45 2.30 -11.34 2.85
N PRO A 46 2.87 -11.88 1.75
CA PRO A 46 2.40 -13.13 1.16
C PRO A 46 2.71 -14.28 2.12
N GLY A 47 1.68 -15.07 2.45
CA GLY A 47 1.84 -16.15 3.40
C GLY A 47 0.69 -17.13 3.41
N LYS A 48 0.71 -18.03 4.40
CA LYS A 48 -0.39 -18.96 4.64
C LYS A 48 -1.35 -18.39 5.66
N CYS A 49 -2.63 -18.55 5.40
CA CYS A 49 -3.65 -18.06 6.30
C CYS A 49 -3.60 -18.80 7.65
N PRO A 50 -3.48 -18.06 8.78
CA PRO A 50 -3.37 -18.65 10.11
C PRO A 50 -4.66 -19.33 10.57
N LYS A 51 -5.82 -19.00 9.98
CA LYS A 51 -7.10 -19.61 10.36
C LYS A 51 -7.42 -20.93 9.64
N CYS A 52 -6.99 -21.14 8.38
CA CYS A 52 -7.13 -22.47 7.76
C CYS A 52 -5.87 -23.32 7.82
N GLY A 53 -4.73 -22.76 8.23
CA GLY A 53 -3.52 -23.55 8.51
C GLY A 53 -2.83 -24.16 7.29
N GLY A 54 -3.13 -23.72 6.06
CA GLY A 54 -2.53 -24.33 4.87
C GLY A 54 -2.76 -23.62 3.54
N MET A 55 -3.81 -22.82 3.41
CA MET A 55 -4.12 -22.11 2.17
C MET A 55 -3.36 -20.78 2.08
N ASP A 56 -3.04 -20.38 0.85
CA ASP A 56 -2.29 -19.16 0.57
C ASP A 56 -3.20 -17.93 0.62
N LEU A 57 -2.65 -16.82 1.12
CA LEU A 57 -3.34 -15.54 1.14
C LEU A 57 -3.32 -14.91 -0.26
N VAL A 58 -4.45 -14.36 -0.67
CA VAL A 58 -4.65 -13.76 -1.98
C VAL A 58 -4.40 -12.26 -1.87
N LEU A 59 -3.51 -11.75 -2.73
CA LEU A 59 -3.24 -10.32 -2.82
C LEU A 59 -4.49 -9.54 -3.25
N LYS A 60 -4.81 -8.49 -2.51
CA LYS A 60 -5.86 -7.52 -2.78
C LYS A 60 -5.25 -6.12 -2.79
N SER A 61 -5.50 -5.40 -3.87
CA SER A 61 -5.23 -3.98 -3.96
C SER A 61 -6.53 -3.25 -3.64
N SER A 62 -6.49 -2.31 -2.68
CA SER A 62 -7.60 -1.34 -2.51
C SER A 62 -7.41 -0.23 -3.55
N GLU A 63 -8.01 -0.39 -4.73
CA GLU A 63 -8.17 0.67 -5.73
C GLU A 63 -9.35 1.60 -5.41
#